data_AF-A0A942GB30-F1
#
_entry.id   AF-A0A942GB30-F1
#
_cell.length_a   1.000
_cell.length_b   1.000
_cell.length_c   1.000
_cell.angle_alpha   90.00
_cell.angle_beta   90.00
_cell.angle_gamma   90.00
#
_symmetry.space_group_name_H-M   'P 1'
#
loop_
_entity.id
_entity.type
_entity.pdbx_description
1 polymer ?
#
loop_
_entity_poly.entity_id
_entity_poly.type
_entity_poly.pdbx_seq_one_letter_code
_entity_poly.pdbx_strand_id
1 'polypeptide(L)'
;GDHQLAVLRHWAMTARADRGQLTDVGRLLAGELTFEGVELDTDLRWHLVTCLARAGEVDEDRIAAELARDDTDLGQRHAATARAIRPDVRAKEAAWSRLLEDTTLSHTVSRHVWGGFNQLDQTELLAPFTSRYFEDLVPVWRERSLDWALEFSQGMFPHWAASEDLLAQVDRMLGSNDLQRPLRRVLLEQRDTLVRTLAARGRDAEA
;
A
#
# COMPACT_ATOMS: atom_id res chain seq x y z
N GLY A 1 -30.43 -5.77 -3.87
CA GLY A 1 -29.80 -4.43 -3.77
C GLY A 1 -28.68 -4.46 -2.76
N ASP A 2 -28.78 -3.69 -1.67
CA ASP A 2 -27.65 -3.41 -0.76
C ASP A 2 -27.04 -4.64 -0.06
N HIS A 3 -27.86 -5.60 0.37
CA HIS A 3 -27.34 -6.82 0.99
C HIS A 3 -26.53 -7.68 0.00
N GLN A 4 -26.98 -7.80 -1.25
CA GLN A 4 -26.26 -8.51 -2.30
C GLN A 4 -24.99 -7.77 -2.71
N LEU A 5 -25.03 -6.44 -2.76
CA LEU A 5 -23.86 -5.60 -3.03
C LEU A 5 -22.80 -5.73 -1.92
N ALA A 6 -23.22 -5.71 -0.65
CA ALA A 6 -22.32 -5.90 0.48
C ALA A 6 -21.70 -7.31 0.48
N VAL A 7 -22.50 -8.35 0.21
CA VAL A 7 -22.01 -9.73 0.08
C VAL A 7 -21.03 -9.87 -1.07
N LEU A 8 -21.32 -9.26 -2.23
CA LEU A 8 -20.44 -9.29 -3.40
C LEU A 8 -19.13 -8.54 -3.15
N ARG A 9 -19.18 -7.36 -2.51
CA ARG A 9 -17.99 -6.61 -2.09
C ARG A 9 -17.15 -7.45 -1.14
N HIS A 10 -17.77 -8.09 -0.15
CA HIS A 10 -17.09 -8.97 0.80
C HIS A 10 -16.48 -10.20 0.11
N TRP A 11 -17.23 -10.86 -0.78
CA TRP A 11 -16.75 -11.99 -1.56
C TRP A 11 -15.55 -11.62 -2.43
N ALA A 12 -15.61 -10.50 -3.14
CA ALA A 12 -14.48 -10.00 -3.90
C ALA A 12 -13.28 -9.68 -2.99
N MET A 13 -13.49 -9.22 -1.75
CA MET A 13 -12.40 -9.00 -0.79
C MET A 13 -11.74 -10.28 -0.27
N THR A 14 -12.49 -11.38 -0.21
CA THR A 14 -12.03 -12.67 0.31
C THR A 14 -11.57 -13.62 -0.78
N ALA A 15 -11.77 -13.30 -2.06
CA ALA A 15 -11.29 -14.04 -3.23
C ALA A 15 -9.75 -14.13 -3.36
N ARG A 16 -9.01 -13.90 -2.26
CA ARG A 16 -7.56 -13.66 -2.21
C ARG A 16 -6.66 -14.85 -2.54
N ALA A 17 -7.18 -15.94 -3.11
CA ALA A 17 -6.34 -17.09 -3.48
C ALA A 17 -7.05 -18.12 -4.38
N ASP A 18 -8.39 -18.10 -4.46
CA ASP A 18 -9.11 -19.05 -5.30
C ASP A 18 -9.13 -18.56 -6.75
N ARG A 19 -8.43 -19.28 -7.63
CA ARG A 19 -8.33 -18.95 -9.06
C ARG A 19 -9.71 -18.93 -9.75
N GLY A 20 -10.65 -19.77 -9.30
CA GLY A 20 -12.03 -19.75 -9.79
C GLY A 20 -12.74 -18.44 -9.42
N GLN A 21 -12.61 -18.00 -8.17
CA GLN A 21 -13.19 -16.74 -7.71
C GLN A 21 -12.57 -15.53 -8.42
N LEU A 22 -11.25 -15.49 -8.62
CA LEU A 22 -10.59 -14.43 -9.39
C LEU A 22 -11.03 -14.40 -10.85
N THR A 23 -11.25 -15.58 -11.45
CA THR A 23 -11.81 -15.68 -12.82
C THR A 23 -13.20 -15.06 -12.87
N ASP A 24 -14.07 -15.37 -11.91
CA ASP A 24 -15.41 -14.79 -11.85
C ASP A 24 -15.40 -13.28 -11.57
N VAL A 25 -14.46 -12.78 -10.76
CA VAL A 25 -14.22 -11.33 -10.57
C VAL A 25 -13.85 -10.66 -11.90
N GLY A 26 -12.95 -11.27 -12.69
CA GLY A 26 -12.57 -10.78 -14.02
C GLY A 26 -13.75 -10.75 -14.99
N ARG A 27 -14.54 -11.84 -15.03
CA ARG A 27 -15.75 -11.95 -15.86
C ARG A 27 -16.81 -10.93 -15.46
N LEU A 28 -16.98 -10.69 -14.16
CA LEU A 28 -17.88 -9.67 -13.63
C LEU A 28 -17.45 -8.27 -14.09
N LEU A 29 -16.15 -7.94 -13.97
CA LEU A 29 -15.61 -6.65 -14.43
C LEU A 29 -15.78 -6.43 -15.94
N ALA A 30 -15.64 -7.51 -16.72
CA ALA A 30 -15.85 -7.53 -18.17
C ALA A 30 -17.35 -7.49 -18.59
N GLY A 31 -18.27 -7.67 -17.65
CA GLY A 31 -19.71 -7.75 -17.93
C GLY A 31 -20.17 -9.12 -18.49
N GLU A 32 -19.32 -10.13 -18.42
CA GLU A 32 -19.60 -11.51 -18.87
C GLU A 32 -20.30 -12.37 -17.80
N LEU A 33 -20.23 -11.93 -16.55
CA LEU A 33 -20.96 -12.48 -15.42
C LEU A 33 -21.80 -11.35 -14.81
N THR A 34 -23.09 -11.59 -14.61
CA THR A 34 -24.01 -10.63 -13.98
C THR A 34 -24.78 -11.30 -12.85
N PHE A 35 -25.01 -10.58 -11.77
CA PHE A 35 -25.89 -11.01 -10.69
C PHE A 35 -27.18 -10.20 -10.72
N GLU A 36 -28.32 -10.88 -10.59
CA GLU A 36 -29.61 -10.21 -10.57
C GLU A 36 -29.68 -9.18 -9.43
N GLY A 37 -30.02 -7.94 -9.78
CA GLY A 37 -30.12 -6.83 -8.83
C GLY A 37 -28.80 -6.21 -8.38
N VAL A 38 -27.69 -6.50 -9.07
CA VAL A 38 -26.38 -5.87 -8.87
C VAL A 38 -26.02 -5.03 -10.08
N GLU A 39 -25.85 -3.73 -9.87
CA GLU A 39 -25.24 -2.81 -10.85
C GLU A 39 -23.75 -2.68 -10.57
N LEU A 40 -22.92 -2.74 -11.62
CA LEU A 40 -21.49 -2.42 -11.51
C LEU A 40 -21.27 -0.90 -11.55
N ASP A 41 -21.54 -0.26 -10.41
CA ASP A 41 -21.18 1.14 -10.21
C ASP A 41 -19.65 1.34 -10.20
N THR A 42 -19.21 2.59 -10.35
CA THR A 42 -17.80 2.97 -10.42
C THR A 42 -16.99 2.47 -9.21
N ASP A 43 -17.55 2.56 -8.00
CA ASP A 43 -16.90 2.11 -6.77
C ASP A 43 -16.68 0.59 -6.78
N LEU A 44 -17.69 -0.19 -7.19
CA LEU A 44 -17.57 -1.65 -7.30
C LEU A 44 -16.56 -2.02 -8.39
N ARG A 45 -16.53 -1.31 -9.53
CA ARG A 45 -15.54 -1.56 -10.58
C ARG A 45 -14.11 -1.36 -10.08
N TRP A 46 -13.82 -0.26 -9.39
CA TRP A 46 -12.50 -0.03 -8.78
C TRP A 46 -12.16 -1.06 -7.71
N HIS A 47 -13.16 -1.52 -6.95
CA HIS A 47 -12.98 -2.60 -5.99
C HIS A 47 -12.54 -3.90 -6.66
N LEU A 48 -13.20 -4.30 -7.76
CA LEU A 48 -12.85 -5.47 -8.55
C LEU A 48 -11.45 -5.32 -9.18
N VAL A 49 -11.13 -4.15 -9.76
CA VAL A 49 -9.79 -3.86 -10.30
C VAL A 49 -8.72 -3.97 -9.22
N THR A 50 -8.95 -3.41 -8.04
CA THR A 50 -7.99 -3.47 -6.92
C THR A 50 -7.79 -4.91 -6.43
N CYS A 51 -8.86 -5.70 -6.37
CA CYS A 51 -8.79 -7.12 -6.03
C CYS A 51 -7.92 -7.89 -7.04
N LEU A 52 -8.20 -7.76 -8.33
CA LEU A 52 -7.42 -8.41 -9.37
C LEU A 52 -5.97 -7.91 -9.38
N ALA A 53 -5.74 -6.61 -9.14
CA ALA A 53 -4.41 -6.01 -9.14
C ALA A 53 -3.56 -6.60 -8.02
N ARG A 54 -4.12 -6.72 -6.82
CA ARG A 54 -3.47 -7.38 -5.69
C ARG A 54 -3.13 -8.84 -5.98
N ALA A 55 -3.99 -9.54 -6.72
CA ALA A 55 -3.76 -10.92 -7.15
C ALA A 55 -2.75 -11.05 -8.31
N GLY A 56 -2.36 -9.93 -8.95
CA GLY A 56 -1.49 -9.94 -10.13
C GLY A 56 -2.22 -10.27 -11.44
N GLU A 57 -3.54 -10.25 -11.45
CA GLU A 57 -4.41 -10.64 -12.59
C GLU A 57 -4.80 -9.45 -13.47
N VAL A 58 -4.34 -8.23 -13.17
CA VAL A 58 -4.47 -7.06 -14.05
C VAL A 58 -3.16 -6.30 -14.17
N ASP A 59 -2.91 -5.80 -15.38
CA ASP A 59 -1.75 -5.02 -15.76
C ASP A 59 -2.06 -3.51 -15.80
N GLU A 60 -1.07 -2.73 -16.26
CA GLU A 60 -1.23 -1.28 -16.42
C GLU A 60 -2.32 -0.92 -17.42
N ASP A 61 -2.45 -1.65 -18.53
CA ASP A 61 -3.41 -1.36 -19.59
C ASP A 61 -4.85 -1.46 -19.06
N ARG A 62 -5.14 -2.47 -18.25
CA ARG A 62 -6.45 -2.59 -17.61
C ARG A 62 -6.72 -1.46 -16.62
N ILE A 63 -5.74 -1.09 -15.79
CA ILE A 63 -5.88 -0.01 -14.81
C ILE A 63 -6.10 1.33 -15.53
N ALA A 64 -5.35 1.60 -16.60
CA ALA A 64 -5.50 2.79 -17.43
C ALA A 64 -6.85 2.83 -18.15
N ALA A 65 -7.34 1.68 -18.62
CA ALA A 65 -8.67 1.59 -19.22
C ALA A 65 -9.78 1.90 -18.21
N GLU A 66 -9.68 1.44 -16.97
CA GLU A 66 -10.66 1.81 -15.93
C GLU A 66 -10.53 3.29 -15.54
N LEU A 67 -9.31 3.82 -15.44
CA LEU A 67 -9.08 5.24 -15.18
C LEU A 67 -9.66 6.14 -16.29
N ALA A 68 -9.58 5.73 -17.55
CA ALA A 68 -10.19 6.46 -18.65
C ALA A 68 -11.73 6.46 -18.57
N ARG A 69 -12.34 5.48 -17.90
CA ARG A 69 -13.79 5.43 -17.64
C ARG A 69 -14.19 6.32 -16.46
N ASP A 70 -13.30 6.46 -15.48
CA ASP A 70 -13.47 7.30 -14.29
C ASP A 70 -12.33 8.33 -14.17
N ASP A 71 -12.37 9.35 -15.03
CA ASP A 71 -11.39 10.46 -15.01
C ASP A 71 -11.72 11.50 -13.93
N THR A 72 -12.00 11.01 -12.72
CA THR A 72 -12.21 11.82 -11.54
C THR A 72 -11.00 11.75 -10.62
N ASP A 73 -10.89 12.70 -9.68
CA ASP A 73 -9.86 12.66 -8.66
C ASP A 73 -9.94 11.37 -7.79
N LEU A 74 -11.14 10.83 -7.59
CA LEU A 74 -11.30 9.54 -6.91
C LEU A 74 -10.78 8.38 -7.76
N GLY A 75 -11.07 8.37 -9.06
CA GLY A 75 -10.51 7.39 -10.01
C GLY A 75 -8.98 7.41 -10.05
N GLN A 76 -8.37 8.59 -10.05
CA GLN A 76 -6.90 8.75 -9.98
C GLN A 76 -6.31 8.11 -8.71
N ARG A 77 -6.98 8.27 -7.56
CA ARG A 77 -6.59 7.66 -6.28
C ARG A 77 -6.73 6.13 -6.30
N HIS A 78 -7.82 5.61 -6.87
CA HIS A 78 -8.00 4.17 -7.03
C HIS A 78 -6.95 3.58 -7.97
N ALA A 79 -6.67 4.23 -9.10
CA ALA A 79 -5.62 3.82 -10.02
C ALA A 79 -4.23 3.83 -9.36
N ALA A 80 -3.93 4.84 -8.53
CA ALA A 80 -2.68 4.88 -7.76
C ALA A 80 -2.56 3.68 -6.81
N THR A 81 -3.65 3.33 -6.11
CA THR A 81 -3.70 2.15 -5.23
C THR A 81 -3.50 0.86 -6.04
N ALA A 82 -4.26 0.68 -7.13
CA ALA A 82 -4.23 -0.51 -7.98
C ALA A 82 -2.84 -0.74 -8.62
N ARG A 83 -2.13 0.33 -8.99
CA ARG A 83 -0.75 0.22 -9.49
C ARG A 83 0.22 -0.25 -8.41
N ALA A 84 0.16 0.37 -7.23
CA ALA A 84 1.11 0.09 -6.14
C ALA A 84 0.86 -1.25 -5.44
N ILE A 85 -0.37 -1.78 -5.48
CA ILE A 85 -0.75 -3.04 -4.82
C ILE A 85 -0.32 -4.29 -5.57
N ARG A 86 0.05 -4.18 -6.86
CA ARG A 86 0.43 -5.35 -7.66
C ARG A 86 1.60 -6.12 -7.02
N PRO A 87 1.54 -7.46 -6.97
CA PRO A 87 2.58 -8.32 -6.41
C PRO A 87 3.75 -8.49 -7.38
N ASP A 88 4.27 -7.38 -7.92
CA ASP A 88 5.32 -7.35 -8.93
C ASP A 88 6.43 -6.38 -8.51
N VAL A 89 7.69 -6.78 -8.71
CA VAL A 89 8.85 -5.98 -8.30
C VAL A 89 8.89 -4.64 -9.03
N ARG A 90 8.54 -4.61 -10.33
CA ARG A 90 8.55 -3.35 -11.09
C ARG A 90 7.46 -2.42 -10.61
N ALA A 91 6.31 -2.95 -10.19
CA ALA A 91 5.24 -2.16 -9.58
C ALA A 91 5.69 -1.52 -8.25
N LYS A 92 6.41 -2.27 -7.40
CA LYS A 92 6.95 -1.74 -6.13
C LYS A 92 8.02 -0.69 -6.36
N GLU A 93 8.96 -0.94 -7.27
CA GLU A 93 9.97 0.05 -7.66
C GLU A 93 9.33 1.31 -8.23
N ALA A 94 8.36 1.18 -9.14
CA ALA A 94 7.66 2.33 -9.71
C ALA A 94 6.89 3.13 -8.64
N ALA A 95 6.22 2.45 -7.71
CA ALA A 95 5.53 3.12 -6.60
C ALA A 95 6.52 3.86 -5.68
N TRP A 96 7.66 3.24 -5.36
CA TRP A 96 8.71 3.84 -4.53
C TRP A 96 9.33 5.06 -5.20
N SER A 97 9.83 4.93 -6.44
CA SER A 97 10.38 6.03 -7.23
C SER A 97 9.38 7.16 -7.38
N ARG A 98 8.12 6.86 -7.68
CA ARG A 98 7.07 7.88 -7.81
C ARG A 98 6.92 8.71 -6.54
N LEU A 99 6.99 8.10 -5.35
CA LEU A 99 6.91 8.85 -4.08
C LEU A 99 8.13 9.74 -3.84
N LEU A 100 9.33 9.28 -4.22
CA LEU A 100 10.56 10.03 -4.02
C LEU A 100 10.74 11.16 -5.04
N GLU A 101 10.41 10.90 -6.30
CA GLU A 101 10.79 11.73 -7.44
C GLU A 101 9.68 12.68 -7.90
N ASP A 102 8.41 12.27 -7.81
CA ASP A 102 7.28 13.09 -8.25
C ASP A 102 6.89 14.11 -7.15
N THR A 103 7.37 15.34 -7.33
CA THR A 103 7.08 16.48 -6.44
C THR A 103 5.71 17.09 -6.70
N THR A 104 4.98 16.65 -7.73
CA THR A 104 3.64 17.14 -8.08
C THR A 104 2.51 16.31 -7.44
N LEU A 105 2.85 15.17 -6.83
CA LEU A 105 1.88 14.34 -6.13
C LEU A 105 1.19 15.10 -5.00
N SER A 106 -0.14 15.07 -5.03
CA SER A 106 -0.91 15.50 -3.87
C SER A 106 -0.71 14.52 -2.71
N HIS A 107 -0.72 15.04 -1.48
CA HIS A 107 -0.60 14.22 -0.26
C HIS A 107 -1.64 13.09 -0.23
N THR A 108 -2.85 13.36 -0.74
CA THR A 108 -3.92 12.36 -0.81
C THR A 108 -3.55 11.22 -1.74
N VAL A 109 -3.05 11.49 -2.95
CA VAL A 109 -2.63 10.44 -3.88
C VAL A 109 -1.46 9.63 -3.31
N SER A 110 -0.52 10.29 -2.63
CA SER A 110 0.61 9.62 -1.97
C SER A 110 0.17 8.60 -0.93
N ARG A 111 -0.83 8.94 -0.11
CA ARG A 111 -1.43 7.98 0.85
C ARG A 111 -2.04 6.76 0.17
N HIS A 112 -2.64 6.94 -1.00
CA HIS A 112 -3.15 5.82 -1.80
C HIS A 112 -2.01 4.94 -2.37
N VAL A 113 -0.91 5.55 -2.80
CA VAL A 113 0.29 4.80 -3.20
C VAL A 113 0.86 4.03 -2.01
N TRP A 114 1.00 4.64 -0.82
CA TRP A 114 1.47 3.98 0.41
C TRP A 114 0.58 2.81 0.82
N GLY A 115 -0.73 3.02 0.80
CA GLY A 115 -1.73 2.00 1.13
C GLY A 115 -1.70 0.81 0.15
N GLY A 116 -1.48 1.07 -1.14
CA GLY A 116 -1.26 0.02 -2.12
C GLY A 116 0.09 -0.68 -1.93
N PHE A 117 1.16 0.06 -1.64
CA PHE A 117 2.51 -0.47 -1.51
C PHE A 117 2.64 -1.47 -0.34
N ASN A 118 2.18 -1.08 0.86
CA ASN A 118 2.35 -1.84 2.11
C ASN A 118 1.34 -3.01 2.24
N GLN A 119 1.66 -4.14 1.61
CA GLN A 119 0.85 -5.36 1.67
C GLN A 119 1.48 -6.44 2.56
N LEU A 120 0.72 -6.91 3.57
CA LEU A 120 1.17 -7.92 4.53
C LEU A 120 1.36 -9.31 3.92
N ASP A 121 0.76 -9.59 2.77
CA ASP A 121 0.92 -10.83 1.99
C ASP A 121 2.04 -10.73 0.95
N GLN A 122 2.80 -9.63 0.92
CA GLN A 122 3.88 -9.38 -0.04
C GLN A 122 5.21 -9.06 0.67
N THR A 123 5.41 -9.50 1.91
CA THR A 123 6.58 -9.12 2.73
C THR A 123 7.92 -9.49 2.10
N GLU A 124 8.04 -10.63 1.42
CA GLU A 124 9.26 -11.02 0.70
C GLU A 124 9.62 -10.02 -0.41
N LEU A 125 8.61 -9.56 -1.15
CA LEU A 125 8.77 -8.55 -2.21
C LEU A 125 9.15 -7.19 -1.63
N LEU A 126 8.66 -6.88 -0.43
CA LEU A 126 8.91 -5.61 0.26
C LEU A 126 10.24 -5.60 1.05
N ALA A 127 10.83 -6.77 1.33
CA ALA A 127 12.05 -6.90 2.15
C ALA A 127 13.20 -5.94 1.75
N PRO A 128 13.52 -5.74 0.46
CA PRO A 128 14.58 -4.81 0.05
C PRO A 128 14.31 -3.34 0.46
N PHE A 129 13.04 -2.96 0.61
CA PHE A 129 12.65 -1.59 0.91
C PHE A 129 12.81 -1.21 2.39
N THR A 130 13.03 -2.18 3.28
CA THR A 130 13.29 -1.90 4.69
C THR A 130 14.59 -1.11 4.88
N SER A 131 15.68 -1.50 4.21
CA SER A 131 16.94 -0.76 4.26
C SER A 131 16.86 0.54 3.47
N ARG A 132 16.24 0.51 2.28
CA ARG A 132 16.06 1.71 1.46
C ARG A 132 15.27 2.81 2.16
N TYR A 133 14.29 2.45 2.99
CA TYR A 133 13.57 3.45 3.81
C TYR A 133 14.54 4.36 4.57
N PHE A 134 15.57 3.81 5.23
CA PHE A 134 16.52 4.60 6.00
C PHE A 134 17.52 5.36 5.11
N GLU A 135 17.90 4.79 3.97
CA GLU A 135 18.76 5.43 2.97
C GLU A 135 18.08 6.68 2.37
N ASP A 136 16.80 6.55 2.02
CA ASP A 136 16.01 7.59 1.36
C ASP A 136 15.42 8.62 2.34
N LEU A 137 15.30 8.26 3.62
CA LEU A 137 14.80 9.17 4.66
C LEU A 137 15.64 10.45 4.73
N VAL A 138 16.97 10.35 4.66
CA VAL A 138 17.85 11.53 4.76
C VAL A 138 17.69 12.49 3.58
N PRO A 139 17.76 12.04 2.30
CA PRO A 139 17.44 12.88 1.15
C PRO A 139 16.05 13.52 1.23
N VAL A 140 15.01 12.76 1.59
CA VAL A 140 13.63 13.28 1.70
C VAL A 140 13.56 14.46 2.67
N TRP A 141 14.19 14.35 3.83
CA TRP A 141 14.21 15.43 4.84
C TRP A 141 15.08 16.63 4.47
N ARG A 142 15.97 16.48 3.49
CA ARG A 142 16.82 17.55 2.96
C ARG A 142 16.14 18.32 1.82
N GLU A 143 15.39 17.60 0.98
CA GLU A 143 14.96 18.11 -0.33
C GLU A 143 13.46 18.39 -0.43
N ARG A 144 12.64 17.72 0.38
CA ARG A 144 11.18 17.86 0.35
C ARG A 144 10.68 18.83 1.42
N SER A 145 9.43 19.26 1.30
CA SER A 145 8.78 20.06 2.34
C SER A 145 8.69 19.29 3.66
N LEU A 146 8.65 20.02 4.78
CA LEU A 146 8.55 19.41 6.11
C LEU A 146 7.32 18.49 6.22
N ASP A 147 6.16 18.95 5.73
CA ASP A 147 4.92 18.16 5.78
C ASP A 147 5.05 16.87 4.97
N TRP A 148 5.66 16.94 3.79
CA TRP A 148 5.91 15.75 2.97
C TRP A 148 6.87 14.78 3.66
N ALA A 149 7.98 15.30 4.21
CA ALA A 149 8.97 14.48 4.90
C ALA A 149 8.37 13.77 6.11
N LEU A 150 7.51 14.45 6.87
CA LEU A 150 6.74 13.85 7.98
C LEU A 150 5.80 12.75 7.49
N GLU A 151 4.99 13.02 6.46
CA GLU A 151 4.07 12.00 5.94
C GLU A 151 4.80 10.79 5.37
N PHE A 152 5.89 10.99 4.61
CA PHE A 152 6.74 9.89 4.11
C PHE A 152 7.33 9.06 5.25
N SER A 153 7.89 9.73 6.28
CA SER A 153 8.50 9.06 7.43
C SER A 153 7.52 8.14 8.15
N GLN A 154 6.24 8.52 8.21
CA GLN A 154 5.19 7.74 8.86
C GLN A 154 4.61 6.68 7.93
N GLY A 155 4.22 7.07 6.72
CA GLY A 155 3.48 6.23 5.77
C GLY A 155 4.32 5.11 5.15
N MET A 156 5.63 5.33 4.99
CA MET A 156 6.55 4.33 4.41
C MET A 156 7.34 3.55 5.46
N PHE A 157 7.07 3.77 6.76
CA PHE A 157 7.74 3.00 7.80
C PHE A 157 7.36 1.50 7.68
N PRO A 158 8.34 0.57 7.63
CA PRO A 158 8.08 -0.83 7.30
C PRO A 158 7.57 -1.63 8.52
N HIS A 159 6.39 -1.28 9.04
CA HIS A 159 5.78 -1.95 10.20
C HIS A 159 5.61 -3.46 10.03
N TRP A 160 5.37 -3.92 8.81
CA TRP A 160 5.25 -5.33 8.48
C TRP A 160 6.56 -6.12 8.70
N ALA A 161 7.71 -5.44 8.67
CA ALA A 161 9.04 -6.00 8.89
C ALA A 161 9.48 -5.97 10.36
N ALA A 162 8.56 -5.80 11.32
CA ALA A 162 8.86 -5.72 12.74
C ALA A 162 9.75 -6.91 13.19
N SER A 163 10.99 -6.57 13.56
CA SER A 163 12.07 -7.49 13.88
C SER A 163 13.10 -6.75 14.74
N GLU A 164 13.98 -7.50 15.42
CA GLU A 164 15.14 -6.92 16.12
C GLU A 164 16.06 -6.16 15.16
N ASP A 165 16.21 -6.62 13.92
CA ASP A 165 17.02 -5.94 12.90
C ASP A 165 16.43 -4.59 12.50
N LEU A 166 15.11 -4.48 12.36
CA LEU A 166 14.46 -3.20 12.11
C LEU A 166 14.60 -2.26 13.31
N LEU A 167 14.42 -2.77 14.55
CA LEU A 167 14.62 -1.98 15.76
C LEU A 167 16.06 -1.42 15.83
N ALA A 168 17.05 -2.26 15.53
CA ALA A 168 18.45 -1.85 15.48
C ALA A 168 18.73 -0.79 14.40
N GLN A 169 18.04 -0.83 13.25
CA GLN A 169 18.14 0.24 12.23
C GLN A 169 17.58 1.57 12.73
N VAL A 170 16.44 1.55 13.42
CA VAL A 170 15.85 2.74 14.05
C VAL A 170 16.79 3.32 15.11
N ASP A 171 17.36 2.47 15.97
CA ASP A 171 18.28 2.89 17.03
C ASP A 171 19.57 3.50 16.46
N ARG A 172 20.11 2.93 15.38
CA ARG A 172 21.26 3.52 14.67
C ARG A 172 20.93 4.92 14.13
N MET A 173 19.77 5.10 13.51
CA MET A 173 19.36 6.41 12.98
C MET A 173 19.13 7.44 14.11
N LEU A 174 18.52 7.03 15.23
CA LEU A 174 18.33 7.87 16.41
C LEU A 174 19.64 8.28 17.07
N GLY A 175 20.69 7.46 16.97
CA GLY A 175 22.04 7.76 17.43
C GLY A 175 22.76 8.84 16.61
N SER A 176 22.22 9.23 15.44
CA SER A 176 22.80 10.33 14.64
C SER A 176 22.61 11.68 15.33
N ASN A 177 23.68 12.49 15.35
CA ASN A 177 23.68 13.82 15.94
C ASN A 177 22.96 14.87 15.08
N ASP A 178 22.80 14.59 13.78
CA ASP A 178 22.26 15.56 12.80
C ASP A 178 20.75 15.38 12.54
N LEU A 179 20.09 14.53 13.34
CA LEU A 179 18.67 14.25 13.16
C LEU A 179 17.81 15.43 13.59
N GLN A 180 17.05 16.00 12.65
CA GLN A 180 16.11 17.10 12.91
C GLN A 180 15.10 16.69 14.01
N ARG A 181 14.72 17.62 14.90
CA ARG A 181 13.83 17.32 16.05
C ARG A 181 12.50 16.65 15.65
N PRO A 182 11.79 17.10 14.59
CA PRO A 182 10.54 16.45 14.19
C PRO A 182 10.75 15.01 13.72
N LEU A 183 11.81 14.73 12.96
CA LEU A 183 12.18 13.38 12.53
C LEU A 183 12.53 12.48 13.73
N ARG A 184 13.32 13.00 14.68
CA ARG A 184 13.67 12.29 15.92
C ARG A 184 12.42 11.84 16.66
N ARG A 185 11.43 12.73 16.77
CA ARG A 185 10.15 12.40 17.40
C ARG A 185 9.42 11.27 16.67
N VAL A 186 9.31 11.35 15.34
CA VAL A 186 8.68 10.28 14.54
C VAL A 186 9.39 8.94 14.76
N LEU A 187 10.72 8.90 14.68
CA LEU A 187 11.47 7.66 14.88
C LEU A 187 11.34 7.09 16.30
N LEU A 188 11.25 7.93 17.33
CA LEU A 188 10.96 7.49 18.71
C LEU A 188 9.56 6.86 18.81
N GLU A 189 8.53 7.48 18.22
CA GLU A 189 7.16 6.94 18.19
C GLU A 189 7.11 5.58 17.45
N GLN A 190 7.86 5.45 16.34
CA GLN A 190 7.97 4.20 15.61
C GLN A 190 8.71 3.12 16.38
N ARG A 191 9.80 3.48 17.06
CA ARG A 191 10.54 2.59 17.95
C ARG A 191 9.65 2.04 19.05
N ASP A 192 8.88 2.89 19.73
CA ASP A 192 7.97 2.47 20.81
C ASP A 192 6.87 1.53 20.31
N THR A 193 6.42 1.72 19.07
CA THR A 193 5.49 0.79 18.42
C THR A 193 6.15 -0.56 18.16
N LEU A 194 7.37 -0.59 17.62
CA LEU A 194 8.11 -1.83 17.38
C LEU A 194 8.39 -2.63 18.66
N VAL A 195 8.86 -1.98 19.72
CA VAL A 195 9.13 -2.63 21.01
C VAL A 195 7.88 -3.31 21.55
N ARG A 196 6.72 -2.64 21.47
CA ARG A 196 5.44 -3.24 21.89
C ARG A 196 5.04 -4.42 21.00
N THR A 197 5.20 -4.31 19.68
CA THR A 197 4.91 -5.39 18.74
C THR A 197 5.77 -6.63 18.99
N LEU A 198 7.08 -6.45 19.23
CA LEU A 198 8.01 -7.56 19.52
C LEU A 198 7.68 -8.24 20.85
N ALA A 199 7.40 -7.45 21.89
CA ALA A 199 7.01 -7.98 23.19
C ALA A 199 5.67 -8.75 23.16
N ALA A 200 4.72 -8.37 22.31
CA ALA A 200 3.48 -9.11 22.11
C ALA A 200 3.73 -10.45 21.40
N ARG A 201 4.49 -10.45 20.30
CA ARG A 201 4.84 -11.67 19.55
C ARG A 201 5.63 -12.67 20.40
N GLY A 202 6.53 -12.21 21.26
CA GLY A 202 7.26 -13.07 22.19
C GLY A 202 6.34 -13.81 23.15
N ARG A 203 5.34 -13.10 23.71
CA ARG A 203 4.34 -13.71 24.62
C ARG A 203 3.44 -14.71 23.89
N ASP A 204 3.00 -14.40 22.67
CA ASP A 204 2.16 -15.29 21.87
C ASP A 204 2.91 -16.58 21.48
N ALA A 205 4.24 -16.55 21.37
CA ALA A 205 5.07 -17.72 21.08
C ALA A 205 5.36 -18.59 22.32
N GLU A 206 5.22 -18.03 23.52
CA GLU A 206 5.41 -18.72 24.81
C GLU A 206 4.12 -19.33 25.37
N ALA A 207 2.96 -19.00 24.81
CA ALA A 207 1.62 -19.44 25.23
C ALA A 207 1.13 -20.69 24.49
#